data_AF-A0A1M7TAX9-F1
#
_entry.id   AF-A0A1M7TAX9-F1
#
_cell.length_a   1.000
_cell.length_b   1.000
_cell.length_c   1.000
_cell.angle_alpha   90.00
_cell.angle_beta   90.00
_cell.angle_gamma   90.00
#
_symmetry.space_group_name_H-M   'P 1'
#
loop_
_entity.id
_entity.type
_entity.pdbx_description
1 polymer ?
#
loop_
_entity_poly.entity_id
_entity_poly.type
_entity_poly.pdbx_seq_one_letter_code
_entity_poly.pdbx_strand_id
1 'polypeptide(L)'
;MSITPQELELLMQEVEKEDPIDFADLPFKEEELRGLIANHLCEMADAMENFSAEDKHLTLLAVAAKLVLENLVLHVQLLRQHEVPLNQATEALLSRLRKKD
;
A
#
# COMPACT_ATOMS: atom_id res chain seq x y z
N MET A 1 8.94 -14.70 15.57
CA MET A 1 7.63 -14.34 16.15
C MET A 1 6.83 -13.74 15.02
N SER A 2 5.70 -14.35 14.68
CA SER A 2 4.73 -13.82 13.73
C SER A 2 3.96 -12.72 14.44
N ILE A 3 3.86 -11.54 13.82
CA ILE A 3 3.00 -10.46 14.32
C ILE A 3 1.53 -10.91 14.24
N THR A 4 0.74 -10.62 15.27
CA THR A 4 -0.71 -10.88 15.23
C THR A 4 -1.44 -9.82 14.41
N PRO A 5 -2.62 -10.12 13.84
CA PRO A 5 -3.41 -9.12 13.11
C PRO A 5 -3.66 -7.86 13.94
N GLN A 6 -3.98 -8.00 15.23
CA GLN A 6 -4.25 -6.87 16.12
C GLN A 6 -3.01 -6.00 16.36
N GLU A 7 -1.83 -6.61 16.50
CA GLU A 7 -0.57 -5.86 16.60
C GLU A 7 -0.26 -5.13 15.30
N LEU A 8 -0.55 -5.76 14.15
CA LEU A 8 -0.35 -5.14 12.84
C LEU A 8 -1.31 -3.97 12.60
N GLU A 9 -2.58 -4.09 13.00
CA GLU A 9 -3.55 -2.99 12.96
C GLU A 9 -3.09 -1.78 13.77
N LEU A 10 -2.53 -2.00 14.97
CA LEU A 10 -1.98 -0.93 15.80
C LEU A 10 -0.79 -0.26 15.12
N LEU A 11 0.12 -1.04 14.52
CA LEU A 11 1.25 -0.47 13.78
C LEU A 11 0.80 0.32 12.55
N MET A 12 -0.21 -0.17 11.82
CA MET A 12 -0.79 0.55 10.69
C MET A 12 -1.32 1.92 11.14
N GLN A 13 -2.07 1.97 12.25
CA GLN A 13 -2.58 3.22 12.79
C GLN A 13 -1.47 4.20 13.21
N GLU A 14 -0.34 3.71 13.74
CA GLU A 14 0.80 4.58 14.04
C GLU A 14 1.43 5.17 12.78
N VAL A 15 1.59 4.37 11.72
CA VAL A 15 2.11 4.86 10.43
C VAL A 15 1.15 5.88 9.80
N GLU A 16 -0.16 5.62 9.89
CA GLU A 16 -1.20 6.52 9.37
C GLU A 16 -1.24 7.89 10.07
N LYS A 17 -0.65 8.04 11.28
CA LYS A 17 -0.50 9.37 11.91
C LYS A 17 0.44 10.29 11.13
N GLU A 18 1.46 9.72 10.50
CA GLU A 18 2.44 10.46 9.70
C GLU A 18 1.97 10.61 8.24
N ASP A 19 1.27 9.62 7.70
CA ASP A 19 0.72 9.60 6.35
C ASP A 19 -0.75 9.13 6.36
N PRO A 20 -1.71 10.05 6.60
CA PRO A 20 -3.12 9.70 6.72
C PRO A 20 -3.70 9.13 5.42
N ILE A 21 -4.42 8.02 5.53
CA ILE A 21 -5.18 7.45 4.41
C ILE A 21 -6.51 8.20 4.29
N ASP A 22 -6.82 8.68 3.07
CA ASP A 22 -8.15 9.17 2.72
C ASP A 22 -9.04 7.98 2.34
N PHE A 23 -9.93 7.58 3.25
CA PHE A 23 -10.89 6.51 3.01
C PHE A 23 -12.08 6.96 2.15
N ALA A 24 -12.17 8.25 1.78
CA ALA A 24 -13.30 8.84 1.08
C ALA A 24 -14.66 8.49 1.74
N ASP A 25 -15.75 8.56 0.99
CA ASP A 25 -17.09 8.16 1.45
C ASP A 25 -17.34 6.65 1.23
N LEU A 26 -16.34 5.81 1.52
CA LEU A 26 -16.50 4.37 1.38
C LEU A 26 -17.59 3.87 2.35
N PRO A 27 -18.48 2.95 1.93
CA PRO A 27 -19.59 2.45 2.74
C PRO A 27 -19.12 1.38 3.76
N PHE A 28 -17.89 1.50 4.25
CA PHE A 28 -17.24 0.53 5.15
C PHE A 28 -16.59 1.27 6.32
N LYS A 29 -16.51 0.64 7.49
CA LYS A 29 -15.78 1.22 8.62
C LYS A 29 -14.29 1.06 8.39
N GLU A 30 -13.53 2.13 8.64
CA GLU A 30 -12.07 2.11 8.47
C GLU A 30 -11.40 1.01 9.31
N GLU A 31 -11.88 0.78 10.54
CA GLU A 31 -11.39 -0.30 11.42
C GLU A 31 -11.60 -1.68 10.81
N GLU A 32 -12.75 -1.93 10.18
CA GLU A 32 -13.05 -3.19 9.50
C GLU A 32 -12.13 -3.39 8.28
N LEU A 33 -11.81 -2.32 7.56
CA LEU A 33 -10.86 -2.35 6.44
C LEU A 33 -9.43 -2.63 6.91
N ARG A 34 -8.97 -1.97 7.99
CA ARG A 34 -7.66 -2.23 8.58
C ARG A 34 -7.55 -3.67 9.04
N GLY A 35 -8.55 -4.17 9.76
CA GLY A 35 -8.58 -5.56 10.21
C GLY A 35 -8.59 -6.56 9.05
N LEU A 36 -9.34 -6.30 7.98
CA LEU A 36 -9.32 -7.15 6.79
C LEU A 36 -7.90 -7.27 6.20
N ILE A 37 -7.21 -6.14 6.03
CA ILE A 37 -5.86 -6.11 5.47
C ILE A 37 -4.83 -6.73 6.42
N ALA A 38 -4.92 -6.45 7.73
CA ALA A 38 -4.02 -7.02 8.72
C ALA A 38 -4.13 -8.55 8.78
N ASN A 39 -5.35 -9.09 8.78
CA ASN A 39 -5.57 -10.54 8.71
C ASN A 39 -4.95 -11.14 7.44
N HIS A 40 -5.21 -10.52 6.28
CA HIS A 40 -4.66 -11.00 5.01
C HIS A 40 -3.13 -11.01 4.99
N LEU A 41 -2.48 -9.98 5.52
CA LEU A 41 -1.01 -9.89 5.58
C LEU A 41 -0.42 -10.91 6.57
N CYS A 42 -1.08 -11.17 7.69
CA CYS A 42 -0.68 -12.24 8.62
C CYS A 42 -0.78 -13.63 7.97
N GLU A 43 -1.87 -13.93 7.25
CA GLU A 43 -2.00 -15.19 6.48
C GLU A 43 -0.88 -15.33 5.44
N MET A 44 -0.53 -14.24 4.77
CA MET A 44 0.58 -14.20 3.82
C MET A 44 1.93 -14.46 4.51
N ALA A 45 2.14 -13.87 5.69
CA ALA A 45 3.35 -14.08 6.49
C ALA A 45 3.49 -15.53 6.95
N ASP A 46 2.39 -16.15 7.37
CA ASP A 46 2.34 -17.56 7.77
C ASP A 46 2.61 -18.49 6.56
N ALA A 47 2.07 -18.16 5.38
CA ALA A 47 2.36 -18.91 4.16
C ALA A 47 3.84 -18.87 3.76
N MET A 48 4.57 -17.83 4.19
CA MET A 48 6.00 -17.69 3.99
C MET A 48 6.85 -18.30 5.11
N GLU A 49 6.27 -18.98 6.11
CA GLU A 49 7.01 -19.43 7.32
C GLU A 49 8.31 -20.20 6.99
N ASN A 50 8.26 -21.06 5.98
CA ASN A 50 9.38 -21.90 5.53
C ASN A 50 10.42 -21.19 4.66
N PHE A 51 10.20 -19.92 4.31
CA PHE A 51 11.12 -19.16 3.48
C PHE A 51 12.34 -18.73 4.30
N SER A 52 13.49 -18.59 3.65
CA SER A 52 14.65 -17.97 4.27
C SER A 52 14.35 -16.51 4.64
N ALA A 53 15.13 -15.92 5.55
CA ALA A 53 14.95 -14.51 5.90
C ALA A 53 15.14 -13.59 4.69
N GLU A 54 16.05 -13.94 3.77
CA GLU A 54 16.30 -13.22 2.53
C GLU A 54 15.11 -13.32 1.56
N ASP A 55 14.57 -14.53 1.38
CA ASP A 55 13.40 -14.75 0.51
C ASP A 55 12.16 -14.04 1.04
N LYS A 56 11.95 -14.03 2.37
CA LYS A 56 10.88 -13.25 3.02
C LYS A 56 11.02 -11.77 2.73
N HIS A 57 12.24 -11.23 2.87
CA HIS A 57 12.51 -9.81 2.62
C HIS A 57 12.29 -9.44 1.15
N LEU A 58 12.82 -10.24 0.22
CA LEU A 58 12.62 -10.04 -1.23
C LEU A 58 11.15 -10.12 -1.61
N THR A 59 10.41 -11.08 -1.05
CA THR A 59 8.97 -11.25 -1.31
C THR A 59 8.17 -10.06 -0.79
N LEU A 60 8.44 -9.60 0.43
CA LEU A 60 7.79 -8.41 1.00
C LEU A 60 8.10 -7.15 0.17
N LEU A 61 9.35 -6.97 -0.27
CA LEU A 61 9.73 -5.86 -1.14
C LEU A 61 8.99 -5.93 -2.49
N ALA A 62 8.87 -7.11 -3.09
CA ALA A 62 8.16 -7.29 -4.35
C ALA A 62 6.66 -6.98 -4.21
N VAL A 63 6.02 -7.43 -3.13
CA VAL A 63 4.62 -7.10 -2.82
C VAL A 63 4.44 -5.61 -2.57
N ALA A 64 5.30 -4.99 -1.76
CA ALA A 64 5.26 -3.55 -1.51
C ALA A 64 5.41 -2.75 -2.82
N ALA A 65 6.37 -3.13 -3.67
CA ALA A 65 6.55 -2.49 -4.98
C ALA A 65 5.31 -2.63 -5.87
N LYS A 66 4.66 -3.80 -5.89
CA LYS A 66 3.40 -4.02 -6.61
C LYS A 66 2.29 -3.11 -6.08
N LEU A 67 2.08 -3.07 -4.77
CA LEU A 67 1.03 -2.25 -4.14
C LEU A 67 1.24 -0.76 -4.42
N VAL A 68 2.48 -0.28 -4.32
CA VAL A 68 2.83 1.11 -4.65
C VAL A 68 2.59 1.41 -6.13
N LEU A 69 2.92 0.47 -7.03
CA LEU A 69 2.63 0.63 -8.46
C LEU A 69 1.14 0.66 -8.75
N GLU A 70 0.36 -0.25 -8.16
CA GLU A 70 -1.10 -0.28 -8.30
C GLU A 70 -1.73 1.02 -7.79
N ASN A 71 -1.32 1.48 -6.62
CA ASN A 71 -1.78 2.75 -6.05
C ASN A 71 -1.43 3.93 -6.99
N LEU A 72 -0.20 4.01 -7.49
CA LEU A 72 0.19 5.04 -8.46
C LEU A 72 -0.68 5.01 -9.73
N VAL A 73 -0.94 3.83 -10.28
CA VAL A 73 -1.77 3.68 -11.49
C VAL A 73 -3.20 4.09 -11.22
N LEU A 74 -3.80 3.64 -10.11
CA LEU A 74 -5.16 4.01 -9.70
C LEU A 74 -5.27 5.53 -9.48
N HIS A 75 -4.30 6.13 -8.79
CA HIS A 75 -4.27 7.56 -8.55
C HIS A 75 -4.18 8.36 -9.87
N VAL A 76 -3.33 7.95 -10.80
CA VAL A 76 -3.26 8.58 -12.14
C VAL A 76 -4.57 8.41 -12.90
N GLN A 77 -5.24 7.26 -12.80
CA GLN A 77 -6.53 7.03 -13.45
C GLN A 77 -7.63 7.95 -12.87
N LEU A 78 -7.72 8.07 -11.55
CA LEU A 78 -8.69 8.94 -10.86
C LEU A 78 -8.50 10.40 -11.27
N LEU A 79 -7.26 10.91 -11.25
CA LEU A 79 -6.98 12.28 -11.66
C LEU A 79 -7.40 12.55 -13.11
N ARG A 80 -7.19 11.59 -14.02
CA ARG A 80 -7.65 11.69 -15.41
C ARG A 80 -9.16 11.63 -15.56
N GLN A 81 -9.87 10.88 -14.71
CA GLN A 81 -11.33 10.79 -14.74
C GLN A 81 -12.01 12.05 -14.24
N HIS A 82 -11.43 12.73 -13.25
CA HIS A 82 -12.01 13.93 -12.63
C HIS A 82 -11.48 15.26 -13.22
N GLU A 83 -10.72 15.22 -14.33
CA GLU A 83 -10.06 16.39 -14.94
C GLU A 83 -9.19 17.19 -13.95
N VAL A 84 -8.73 16.55 -12.87
CA VAL A 84 -7.90 17.18 -11.85
C VAL A 84 -6.44 17.14 -12.33
N PRO A 85 -5.72 18.28 -12.32
CA PRO A 85 -4.31 18.30 -12.69
C PRO A 85 -3.49 17.41 -11.76
N LEU A 86 -2.50 16.71 -12.33
CA LEU A 86 -1.55 15.90 -11.57
C LEU A 86 -0.88 16.76 -10.50
N ASN A 87 -0.75 16.23 -9.28
CA ASN A 87 0.04 16.90 -8.27
C ASN A 87 1.54 16.92 -8.69
N GLN A 88 2.30 17.86 -8.14
CA GLN A 88 3.70 18.08 -8.54
C GLN A 88 4.60 16.84 -8.32
N ALA A 89 4.31 16.01 -7.32
CA ALA A 89 5.09 14.81 -7.02
C ALA A 89 4.86 13.70 -8.06
N THR A 90 3.61 13.44 -8.43
CA THR A 90 3.23 12.48 -9.47
C THR A 90 3.70 12.96 -10.84
N GLU A 91 3.60 14.26 -11.13
CA GLU A 91 4.12 14.85 -12.37
C GLU A 91 5.64 14.72 -12.47
N ALA A 92 6.38 14.97 -11.38
CA ALA A 92 7.83 14.78 -11.33
C ALA A 92 8.23 13.32 -11.57
N LEU A 93 7.50 12.35 -11.01
CA LEU A 93 7.73 10.92 -11.26
C LEU A 93 7.47 10.55 -12.72
N LEU A 94 6.34 10.97 -13.29
CA LEU A 94 5.98 10.68 -14.68
C LEU A 94 6.88 11.41 -15.68
N SER A 95 7.39 12.61 -15.34
CA SER A 95 8.33 13.36 -16.17
C SER A 95 9.65 12.61 -16.41
N ARG A 96 10.04 11.73 -15.48
CA ARG A 96 11.24 10.87 -15.64
C ARG A 96 11.05 9.83 -16.75
N LEU A 97 9.81 9.41 -17.03
CA LEU A 97 9.51 8.54 -18.17
C LEU A 97 9.69 9.30 -19.48
N ARG A 98 9.20 10.55 -19.56
CA ARG A 98 9.34 11.41 -20.75
C ARG A 98 10.78 11.83 -21.07
N LYS A 99 11.69 11.80 -20.10
CA LYS A 99 13.12 12.13 -20.29
C LYS A 99 13.97 10.92 -20.69
N LYS A 100 13.38 9.72 -20.75
CA LYS A 100 14.07 8.48 -21.08
C LYS A 100 13.94 8.09 -22.57
N ASP A 101 13.25 8.92 -23.36
CA ASP A 101 13.21 8.89 -24.83
C ASP A 101 14.22 9.89 -25.43
#